data_AF-A0A8T1WZE3-F1
#
_entry.id   AF-A0A8T1WZE3-F1
#
_cell.length_a   1.000
_cell.length_b   1.000
_cell.length_c   1.000
_cell.angle_alpha   90.00
_cell.angle_beta   90.00
_cell.angle_gamma   90.00
#
_symmetry.space_group_name_H-M   'P 1'
#
loop_
_entity.id
_entity.type
_entity.pdbx_description
1 polymer ?
#
loop_
_entity_poly.entity_id
_entity_poly.type
_entity_poly.pdbx_seq_one_letter_code
_entity_poly.pdbx_strand_id
1 'polypeptide(L)'
;MEICSIVAEFVIPELGEAISEALGNVVGFIKDLKENEEICRRVYERMTFVNEELYKITDETVLRQNRVLFMYGRTIANFLKFLKKQSQKSLLKRLGSNRKVVEAVQDFHADMDELFKLLNIAHMVEMAKWKKEWEEDRKRINTKMAEILSNGQSIHAEIQTSGSNLKEGLAMIKFEMEHKKEQNDPEQLRLMHKAFKKVVSTSKATVPPVPAWFISSDDVDFDDKTFFDCGSYGSVHRGTWGRGAKVVIKCLLMDDEQAMKSFFKEVEVWNKLNNPHVVKLFGACH
;
A
#
# COMPACT_ATOMS: atom_id res chain seq x y z
N MET A 1 -37.27 -3.89 16.44
CA MET A 1 -36.47 -2.65 16.66
C MET A 1 -35.03 -2.98 17.08
N GLU A 2 -34.60 -4.25 17.07
CA GLU A 2 -33.39 -4.72 17.78
C GLU A 2 -32.17 -5.02 16.89
N ILE A 3 -32.29 -5.04 15.55
CA ILE A 3 -31.19 -5.51 14.67
C ILE A 3 -30.29 -4.37 14.15
N CYS A 4 -30.81 -3.14 14.10
CA CYS A 4 -29.97 -1.94 13.91
C CYS A 4 -28.90 -1.79 15.00
N SER A 5 -29.09 -2.41 16.18
CA SER A 5 -28.15 -2.34 17.30
C SER A 5 -26.87 -3.15 17.03
N ILE A 6 -26.92 -4.36 16.46
CA ILE A 6 -25.70 -5.18 16.27
C ILE A 6 -24.71 -4.56 15.29
N VAL A 7 -25.19 -4.06 14.15
CA VAL A 7 -24.32 -3.41 13.16
C VAL A 7 -23.75 -2.10 13.71
N ALA A 8 -24.58 -1.33 14.44
CA ALA A 8 -24.15 -0.06 15.04
C ALA A 8 -23.19 -0.25 16.23
N GLU A 9 -23.33 -1.32 17.00
CA GLU A 9 -22.51 -1.63 18.18
C GLU A 9 -21.26 -2.45 17.84
N PHE A 10 -21.14 -2.96 16.61
CA PHE A 10 -19.97 -3.72 16.21
C PHE A 10 -18.73 -2.81 16.15
N VAL A 11 -17.80 -3.10 17.04
CA VAL A 11 -16.49 -2.44 17.09
C VAL A 11 -15.49 -3.26 16.28
N ILE A 12 -14.82 -2.59 15.34
CA ILE A 12 -13.75 -3.19 14.55
C ILE A 12 -12.55 -3.43 15.47
N PRO A 13 -12.15 -4.69 15.74
CA PRO A 13 -11.12 -4.98 16.75
C PRO A 13 -9.78 -4.29 16.51
N GLU A 14 -9.38 -4.15 15.24
CA GLU A 14 -8.11 -3.53 14.84
C GLU A 14 -8.10 -1.99 15.01
N LEU A 15 -9.27 -1.35 15.05
CA LEU A 15 -9.39 0.11 15.14
C LEU A 15 -9.90 0.58 16.50
N GLY A 16 -10.70 -0.23 17.18
CA GLY A 16 -11.42 0.19 18.39
C GLY A 16 -12.59 1.14 18.12
N GLU A 17 -12.98 1.30 16.84
CA GLU A 17 -14.02 2.21 16.37
C GLU A 17 -15.22 1.44 15.79
N ALA A 18 -16.39 2.07 15.77
CA ALA A 18 -17.57 1.52 15.10
C ALA A 18 -17.41 1.58 13.57
N ILE A 19 -18.17 0.74 12.84
CA ILE A 19 -18.14 0.69 11.37
C ILE A 19 -18.41 2.07 10.74
N SER A 20 -19.41 2.81 11.25
CA SER A 20 -19.79 4.12 10.73
C SER A 20 -18.68 5.16 10.87
N GLU A 21 -17.97 5.16 12.00
CA GLU A 21 -16.83 6.03 12.25
C GLU A 21 -15.65 5.69 11.33
N ALA A 22 -15.32 4.40 11.21
CA ALA A 22 -14.26 3.93 10.34
C ALA A 22 -14.53 4.28 8.85
N LEU A 23 -15.77 4.13 8.37
CA LEU A 23 -16.16 4.56 7.02
C LEU A 23 -16.06 6.09 6.84
N GLY A 24 -16.41 6.87 7.86
CA GLY A 24 -16.20 8.32 7.85
C GLY A 24 -14.73 8.71 7.66
N ASN A 25 -13.83 7.99 8.33
CA ASN A 25 -12.38 8.18 8.23
C ASN A 25 -11.84 7.86 6.81
N VAL A 26 -12.42 6.87 6.12
CA VAL A 26 -12.00 6.49 4.75
C VAL A 26 -12.11 7.67 3.77
N VAL A 27 -13.21 8.45 3.85
CA VAL A 27 -13.45 9.60 2.96
C VAL A 27 -12.36 10.66 3.08
N GLY A 28 -11.84 10.86 4.29
CA GLY A 28 -10.76 11.82 4.54
C GLY A 28 -9.50 11.45 3.78
N PHE A 29 -9.06 10.19 3.90
CA PHE A 29 -7.81 9.74 3.28
C PHE A 29 -7.87 9.62 1.76
N ILE A 30 -9.04 9.31 1.17
CA ILE A 30 -9.18 9.13 -0.28
C ILE A 30 -8.77 10.39 -1.06
N LYS A 31 -9.12 11.58 -0.56
CA LYS A 31 -8.81 12.87 -1.19
C LYS A 31 -7.30 13.10 -1.35
N ASP A 32 -6.49 12.51 -0.49
CA ASP A 32 -5.04 12.68 -0.50
C ASP A 32 -4.31 11.71 -1.46
N LEU A 33 -5.03 10.79 -2.11
CA LEU A 33 -4.44 9.77 -2.98
C LEU A 33 -4.14 10.24 -4.42
N LYS A 34 -4.60 11.42 -4.80
CA LYS A 34 -4.37 12.10 -6.10
C LYS A 34 -4.73 11.23 -7.31
N GLU A 35 -3.78 10.63 -8.03
CA GLU A 35 -4.04 9.82 -9.22
C GLU A 35 -4.86 8.56 -8.92
N ASN A 36 -4.74 8.00 -7.71
CA ASN A 36 -5.42 6.77 -7.30
C ASN A 36 -6.71 7.04 -6.50
N GLU A 37 -7.12 8.30 -6.36
CA GLU A 37 -8.33 8.70 -5.62
C GLU A 37 -9.56 7.93 -6.11
N GLU A 38 -9.76 7.91 -7.43
CA GLU A 38 -10.97 7.36 -8.05
C GLU A 38 -11.10 5.85 -7.82
N ILE A 39 -10.04 5.06 -8.04
CA ILE A 39 -10.08 3.61 -7.80
C ILE A 39 -10.36 3.26 -6.34
N CYS A 40 -9.86 4.07 -5.39
CA CYS A 40 -10.11 3.87 -3.97
C CYS A 40 -11.53 4.32 -3.58
N ARG A 41 -12.03 5.38 -4.21
CA ARG A 41 -13.42 5.84 -4.08
C ARG A 41 -14.42 4.75 -4.48
N ARG A 42 -14.13 3.99 -5.55
CA ARG A 42 -14.97 2.84 -5.96
C ARG A 42 -15.05 1.75 -4.88
N VAL A 43 -13.93 1.42 -4.23
CA VAL A 43 -13.94 0.48 -3.10
C VAL A 43 -14.81 1.01 -1.96
N TYR A 44 -14.65 2.30 -1.60
CA TYR A 44 -15.44 2.93 -0.55
C TYR A 44 -16.94 2.97 -0.86
N GLU A 45 -17.34 3.25 -2.11
CA GLU A 45 -18.75 3.18 -2.52
C GLU A 45 -19.34 1.79 -2.30
N ARG A 46 -18.58 0.74 -2.64
CA ARG A 46 -18.99 -0.64 -2.40
C ARG A 46 -19.06 -0.99 -0.92
N MET A 47 -18.13 -0.49 -0.12
CA MET A 47 -18.19 -0.63 1.34
C MET A 47 -19.44 0.04 1.90
N THR A 48 -19.74 1.27 1.49
CA THR A 48 -20.94 2.00 1.91
C THR A 48 -22.22 1.26 1.52
N PHE A 49 -22.28 0.72 0.29
CA PHE A 49 -23.41 -0.07 -0.16
C PHE A 49 -23.62 -1.33 0.70
N VAL A 50 -22.55 -2.07 1.02
CA VAL A 50 -22.64 -3.21 1.95
C VAL A 50 -23.14 -2.76 3.32
N ASN A 51 -22.67 -1.61 3.82
CA ASN A 51 -23.15 -1.07 5.09
C ASN A 51 -24.68 -0.83 5.05
N GLU A 52 -25.18 -0.20 4.00
CA GLU A 52 -26.63 0.04 3.81
C GLU A 52 -27.43 -1.26 3.76
N GLU A 53 -26.93 -2.29 3.06
CA GLU A 53 -27.58 -3.60 2.99
C GLU A 53 -27.56 -4.34 4.34
N LEU A 54 -26.47 -4.22 5.12
CA LEU A 54 -26.39 -4.81 6.46
C LEU A 54 -27.49 -4.28 7.40
N TYR A 55 -27.85 -3.01 7.30
CA TYR A 55 -28.95 -2.42 8.09
C TYR A 55 -30.35 -2.90 7.65
N LYS A 56 -30.49 -3.50 6.46
CA LYS A 56 -31.76 -4.05 5.97
C LYS A 56 -31.98 -5.50 6.39
N ILE A 57 -30.93 -6.19 6.85
CA ILE A 57 -31.02 -7.59 7.27
C ILE A 57 -31.79 -7.69 8.58
N THR A 58 -32.84 -8.50 8.59
CA THR A 58 -33.70 -8.74 9.75
C THR A 58 -33.43 -10.07 10.46
N ASP A 59 -32.43 -10.83 10.02
CA ASP A 59 -32.03 -12.09 10.63
C ASP A 59 -30.62 -11.99 11.23
N GLU A 60 -30.54 -11.88 12.56
CA GLU A 60 -29.27 -11.79 13.28
C GLU A 60 -28.41 -13.05 13.14
N THR A 61 -29.02 -14.21 12.91
CA THR A 61 -28.28 -15.46 12.81
C THR A 61 -27.38 -15.47 11.59
N VAL A 62 -27.81 -14.84 10.49
CA VAL A 62 -27.02 -14.66 9.25
C VAL A 62 -25.77 -13.80 9.52
N LEU A 63 -25.90 -12.73 10.33
CA LEU A 63 -24.78 -11.84 10.66
C LEU A 63 -23.75 -12.51 11.56
N ARG A 64 -24.20 -13.30 12.55
CA ARG A 64 -23.32 -13.95 13.53
C ARG A 64 -22.67 -15.22 12.99
N GLN A 65 -23.40 -16.07 12.26
CA GLN A 65 -22.91 -17.38 11.79
C GLN A 65 -21.85 -17.23 10.68
N ASN A 66 -22.02 -16.27 9.78
CA ASN A 66 -21.14 -16.11 8.62
C ASN A 66 -19.93 -15.22 8.89
N ARG A 67 -19.70 -14.78 10.15
CA ARG A 67 -18.63 -13.84 10.53
C ARG A 67 -18.56 -12.60 9.64
N VAL A 68 -19.69 -12.18 9.06
CA VAL A 68 -19.73 -11.14 8.01
C VAL A 68 -19.22 -9.81 8.57
N LEU A 69 -19.68 -9.43 9.75
CA LEU A 69 -19.24 -8.18 10.40
C LEU A 69 -17.74 -8.19 10.70
N PHE A 70 -17.19 -9.34 11.07
CA PHE A 70 -15.75 -9.49 11.29
C PHE A 70 -14.97 -9.38 9.97
N MET A 71 -15.41 -10.06 8.92
CA MET A 71 -14.77 -9.96 7.60
C MET A 71 -14.83 -8.53 7.06
N TYR A 72 -16.01 -7.90 7.13
CA TYR A 72 -16.23 -6.53 6.68
C TYR A 72 -15.42 -5.52 7.49
N GLY A 73 -15.46 -5.59 8.82
CA GLY A 73 -14.66 -4.75 9.70
C GLY A 73 -13.15 -4.87 9.42
N ARG A 74 -12.66 -6.11 9.23
CA ARG A 74 -11.26 -6.35 8.87
C ARG A 74 -10.90 -5.75 7.49
N THR A 75 -11.78 -5.87 6.51
CA THR A 75 -11.57 -5.27 5.18
C THR A 75 -11.51 -3.74 5.29
N ILE A 76 -12.39 -3.10 6.07
CA ILE A 76 -12.34 -1.65 6.34
C ILE A 76 -11.02 -1.26 7.02
N ALA A 77 -10.62 -1.98 8.08
CA ALA A 77 -9.38 -1.68 8.81
C ALA A 77 -8.15 -1.78 7.91
N ASN A 78 -8.05 -2.85 7.11
CA ASN A 78 -6.97 -3.03 6.16
C ASN A 78 -6.96 -1.94 5.09
N PHE A 79 -8.14 -1.53 4.62
CA PHE A 79 -8.26 -0.46 3.64
C PHE A 79 -7.84 0.88 4.22
N LEU A 80 -8.28 1.25 5.43
CA LEU A 80 -7.81 2.46 6.13
C LEU A 80 -6.30 2.47 6.31
N LYS A 81 -5.72 1.36 6.76
CA LYS A 81 -4.26 1.21 6.87
C LYS A 81 -3.56 1.43 5.53
N PHE A 82 -4.10 0.83 4.47
CA PHE A 82 -3.60 1.00 3.11
C PHE A 82 -3.67 2.47 2.66
N LEU A 83 -4.82 3.12 2.79
CA LEU A 83 -5.03 4.52 2.41
C LEU A 83 -4.08 5.46 3.14
N LYS A 84 -3.94 5.28 4.46
CA LYS A 84 -3.01 6.04 5.28
C LYS A 84 -1.56 5.84 4.83
N LYS A 85 -1.15 4.61 4.51
CA LYS A 85 0.21 4.33 3.98
C LYS A 85 0.42 5.01 2.62
N GLN A 86 -0.58 4.99 1.73
CA GLN A 86 -0.45 5.58 0.40
C GLN A 86 -0.47 7.11 0.39
N SER A 87 -1.22 7.75 1.30
CA SER A 87 -1.32 9.23 1.36
C SER A 87 -0.02 9.92 1.76
N GLN A 88 0.87 9.22 2.48
CA GLN A 88 2.15 9.77 2.94
C GLN A 88 3.28 9.64 1.91
N LYS A 89 3.04 9.04 0.73
CA LYS A 89 4.09 8.79 -0.24
C LYS A 89 4.43 10.02 -1.08
N SER A 90 5.73 10.21 -1.30
CA SER A 90 6.27 11.19 -2.25
C SER A 90 5.91 10.83 -3.69
N LEU A 91 6.08 11.78 -4.63
CA LEU A 91 5.73 11.56 -6.03
C LEU A 91 6.45 10.35 -6.63
N LEU A 92 7.75 10.18 -6.38
CA LEU A 92 8.52 9.07 -6.94
C LEU A 92 8.15 7.73 -6.31
N LYS A 93 7.88 7.71 -5.00
CA LYS A 93 7.40 6.49 -4.33
C LYS A 93 6.05 6.07 -4.90
N ARG A 94 5.11 7.01 -5.09
CA ARG A 94 3.79 6.71 -5.69
C ARG A 94 3.91 6.18 -7.12
N LEU A 95 4.78 6.77 -7.93
CA LEU A 95 5.06 6.29 -9.29
C LEU A 95 5.67 4.88 -9.26
N GLY A 96 6.72 4.67 -8.47
CA GLY A 96 7.40 3.38 -8.33
C GLY A 96 6.52 2.29 -7.74
N SER A 97 5.55 2.63 -6.89
CA SER A 97 4.68 1.63 -6.25
C SER A 97 3.36 1.39 -6.97
N ASN A 98 3.05 2.12 -8.05
CA ASN A 98 1.70 2.19 -8.59
C ASN A 98 1.11 0.82 -8.97
N ARG A 99 1.92 -0.06 -9.58
CA ARG A 99 1.50 -1.44 -9.90
C ARG A 99 0.93 -2.17 -8.68
N LYS A 100 1.62 -2.10 -7.55
CA LYS A 100 1.20 -2.75 -6.30
C LYS A 100 -0.02 -2.07 -5.68
N VAL A 101 -0.14 -0.74 -5.82
CA VAL A 101 -1.34 -0.01 -5.38
C VAL A 101 -2.56 -0.50 -6.16
N VAL A 102 -2.44 -0.64 -7.48
CA VAL A 102 -3.52 -1.14 -8.35
C VAL A 102 -3.86 -2.60 -8.02
N GLU A 103 -2.86 -3.46 -7.81
CA GLU A 103 -3.06 -4.86 -7.37
C GLU A 103 -3.80 -4.91 -6.02
N ALA A 104 -3.36 -4.13 -5.03
CA ALA A 104 -4.00 -4.11 -3.71
C ALA A 104 -5.45 -3.60 -3.76
N VAL A 105 -5.74 -2.57 -4.56
CA VAL A 105 -7.12 -2.08 -4.74
C VAL A 105 -7.99 -3.15 -5.39
N GLN A 106 -7.45 -3.91 -6.34
CA GLN A 106 -8.16 -5.05 -6.93
C GLN A 106 -8.43 -6.16 -5.90
N ASP A 107 -7.49 -6.44 -4.99
CA ASP A 107 -7.70 -7.38 -3.89
C ASP A 107 -8.82 -6.91 -2.96
N PHE A 108 -8.91 -5.61 -2.64
CA PHE A 108 -10.05 -5.07 -1.89
C PHE A 108 -11.38 -5.24 -2.64
N HIS A 109 -11.39 -5.09 -3.96
CA HIS A 109 -12.60 -5.40 -4.74
C HIS A 109 -12.99 -6.89 -4.63
N ALA A 110 -12.02 -7.80 -4.61
CA ALA A 110 -12.26 -9.23 -4.45
C ALA A 110 -12.79 -9.58 -3.04
N ASP A 111 -12.24 -8.96 -2.00
CA ASP A 111 -12.75 -9.09 -0.62
C ASP A 111 -14.21 -8.62 -0.53
N MET A 112 -14.55 -7.52 -1.20
CA MET A 112 -15.92 -7.04 -1.29
C MET A 112 -16.80 -8.00 -2.12
N ASP A 113 -16.33 -8.57 -3.23
CA ASP A 113 -17.10 -9.55 -4.00
C ASP A 113 -17.51 -10.76 -3.13
N GLU A 114 -16.62 -11.26 -2.26
CA GLU A 114 -16.95 -12.35 -1.33
C GLU A 114 -18.01 -11.94 -0.30
N LEU A 115 -17.97 -10.70 0.21
CA LEU A 115 -19.01 -10.17 1.10
C LEU A 115 -20.37 -10.06 0.41
N PHE A 116 -20.42 -9.57 -0.83
CA PHE A 116 -21.65 -9.48 -1.61
C PHE A 116 -22.26 -10.86 -1.84
N LYS A 117 -21.42 -11.87 -2.11
CA LYS A 117 -21.84 -13.26 -2.26
C LYS A 117 -22.41 -13.83 -0.96
N LEU A 118 -21.75 -13.63 0.18
CA LEU A 118 -22.21 -14.09 1.50
C LEU A 118 -23.54 -13.46 1.91
N LEU A 119 -23.74 -12.19 1.55
CA LEU A 119 -24.95 -11.45 1.86
C LEU A 119 -26.05 -11.61 0.79
N ASN A 120 -25.80 -12.38 -0.27
CA ASN A 120 -26.70 -12.55 -1.42
C ASN A 120 -27.13 -11.19 -2.04
N ILE A 121 -26.25 -10.20 -1.99
CA ILE A 121 -26.49 -8.85 -2.53
C ILE A 121 -26.07 -8.85 -4.00
N ALA A 122 -27.03 -8.82 -4.93
CA ALA A 122 -26.90 -8.50 -6.37
C ALA A 122 -25.50 -8.71 -7.01
N HIS A 123 -24.79 -9.79 -6.66
CA HIS A 123 -23.32 -9.82 -6.71
C HIS A 123 -22.82 -9.68 -8.13
N MET A 124 -23.49 -10.37 -9.06
CA MET A 124 -23.12 -10.38 -10.47
C MET A 124 -23.28 -9.01 -11.15
N VAL A 125 -24.30 -8.23 -10.76
CA VAL A 125 -24.56 -6.90 -11.34
C VAL A 125 -23.52 -5.90 -10.87
N GLU A 126 -23.27 -5.85 -9.55
CA GLU A 126 -22.29 -4.96 -8.96
C GLU A 126 -20.85 -5.34 -9.37
N MET A 127 -20.55 -6.63 -9.46
CA MET A 127 -19.27 -7.12 -9.98
C MET A 127 -19.04 -6.71 -11.44
N ALA A 128 -20.05 -6.85 -12.30
CA ALA A 128 -19.94 -6.45 -13.71
C ALA A 128 -19.76 -4.93 -13.87
N LYS A 129 -20.46 -4.14 -13.05
CA LYS A 129 -20.36 -2.68 -13.04
C LYS A 129 -18.94 -2.22 -12.70
N TRP A 130 -18.39 -2.64 -11.55
CA TRP A 130 -17.07 -2.14 -11.14
C TRP A 130 -15.95 -2.62 -12.07
N LYS A 131 -16.04 -3.84 -12.63
CA LYS A 131 -15.05 -4.35 -13.59
C LYS A 131 -15.01 -3.51 -14.88
N LYS A 132 -16.17 -3.00 -15.32
CA LYS A 132 -16.24 -2.09 -16.46
C LYS A 132 -15.59 -0.74 -16.13
N GLU A 133 -15.91 -0.17 -14.96
CA GLU A 133 -15.35 1.11 -14.50
C GLU A 133 -13.83 1.02 -14.29
N TRP A 134 -13.33 -0.13 -13.83
CA TRP A 134 -11.92 -0.41 -13.54
C TRP A 134 -10.99 -0.19 -14.75
N GLU A 135 -11.40 -0.62 -15.94
CA GLU A 135 -10.57 -0.45 -17.15
C GLU A 135 -10.41 1.02 -17.52
N GLU A 136 -11.45 1.82 -17.32
CA GLU A 136 -11.41 3.26 -17.56
C GLU A 136 -10.59 3.99 -16.49
N ASP A 137 -10.76 3.61 -15.22
CA ASP A 137 -10.04 4.18 -14.10
C ASP A 137 -8.54 3.95 -14.20
N ARG A 138 -8.11 2.76 -14.63
CA ARG A 138 -6.70 2.46 -14.88
C ARG A 138 -6.08 3.40 -15.91
N LYS A 139 -6.82 3.76 -16.97
CA LYS A 139 -6.35 4.74 -17.96
C LYS A 139 -6.28 6.14 -17.35
N ARG A 140 -7.26 6.52 -16.52
CA ARG A 140 -7.27 7.81 -15.81
C ARG A 140 -6.06 7.98 -14.89
N ILE A 141 -5.61 6.93 -14.20
CA ILE A 141 -4.39 6.96 -13.38
C ILE A 141 -3.19 7.39 -14.22
N ASN A 142 -2.99 6.78 -15.39
CA ASN A 142 -1.89 7.11 -16.31
C ASN A 142 -1.97 8.58 -16.76
N THR A 143 -3.14 9.06 -17.13
CA THR A 143 -3.36 10.46 -17.54
C THR A 143 -3.03 11.44 -16.41
N LYS A 144 -3.60 11.23 -15.21
CA LYS A 144 -3.34 12.09 -14.05
C LYS A 144 -1.86 12.09 -13.65
N MET A 145 -1.21 10.91 -13.65
CA MET A 145 0.22 10.82 -13.37
C MET A 145 1.06 11.55 -14.43
N ALA A 146 0.70 11.43 -15.71
CA ALA A 146 1.39 12.14 -16.79
C ALA A 146 1.28 13.67 -16.66
N GLU A 147 0.13 14.18 -16.22
CA GLU A 147 -0.09 15.60 -15.93
C GLU A 147 0.80 16.07 -14.78
N ILE A 148 0.80 15.34 -13.66
CA ILE A 148 1.64 15.65 -12.49
C ILE A 148 3.12 15.70 -12.87
N LEU A 149 3.60 14.71 -13.64
CA LEU A 149 4.99 14.62 -14.07
C LEU A 149 5.37 15.67 -15.14
N SER A 150 4.39 16.23 -15.84
CA SER A 150 4.61 17.30 -16.82
C SER A 150 4.66 18.68 -16.16
N ASN A 151 4.16 18.81 -14.93
CA ASN A 151 4.33 20.01 -14.13
C ASN A 151 5.76 20.10 -13.57
N GLY A 152 6.56 21.02 -14.09
CA GLY A 152 7.94 21.25 -13.65
C GLY A 152 8.06 21.61 -12.17
N GLN A 153 7.06 22.26 -11.58
CA GLN A 153 7.04 22.60 -10.16
C GLN A 153 6.91 21.36 -9.27
N SER A 154 6.13 20.36 -9.68
CA SER A 154 5.96 19.10 -8.93
C SER A 154 7.25 18.32 -8.84
N ILE A 155 8.01 18.23 -9.94
CA ILE A 155 9.33 17.60 -9.95
C ILE A 155 10.34 18.39 -9.12
N HIS A 156 10.32 19.72 -9.21
CA HIS A 156 11.22 20.55 -8.42
C HIS A 156 10.94 20.43 -6.92
N ALA A 157 9.66 20.48 -6.52
CA ALA A 157 9.24 20.26 -5.14
C ALA A 157 9.72 18.89 -4.64
N GLU A 158 9.50 17.82 -5.40
CA GLU A 158 9.98 16.47 -5.04
C GLU A 158 11.49 16.45 -4.80
N ILE A 159 12.30 17.10 -5.64
CA ILE A 159 13.76 17.14 -5.48
C ILE A 159 14.16 17.90 -4.20
N GLN A 160 13.48 19.00 -3.87
CA GLN A 160 13.83 19.82 -2.72
C GLN A 160 13.35 19.22 -1.39
N THR A 161 12.17 18.60 -1.37
CA THR A 161 11.53 18.14 -0.12
C THR A 161 11.89 16.70 0.25
N SER A 162 12.31 15.87 -0.71
CA SER A 162 12.42 14.44 -0.46
C SER A 162 13.68 14.03 0.31
N GLY A 163 14.76 14.82 0.32
CA GLY A 163 15.98 14.47 1.07
C GLY A 163 16.48 13.04 0.80
N SER A 164 16.60 12.21 1.84
CA SER A 164 16.94 10.78 1.73
C SER A 164 15.89 9.95 0.98
N ASN A 165 14.60 10.29 1.09
CA ASN A 165 13.50 9.63 0.37
C ASN A 165 13.64 9.74 -1.16
N LEU A 166 14.38 10.74 -1.66
CA LEU A 166 14.62 10.89 -3.10
C LEU A 166 15.38 9.68 -3.66
N LYS A 167 16.41 9.23 -2.94
CA LYS A 167 17.24 8.09 -3.34
C LYS A 167 16.43 6.80 -3.31
N GLU A 168 15.61 6.62 -2.29
CA GLU A 168 14.73 5.46 -2.17
C GLU A 168 13.69 5.42 -3.31
N GLY A 169 13.03 6.55 -3.60
CA GLY A 169 12.07 6.64 -4.71
C GLY A 169 12.72 6.33 -6.07
N LEU A 170 13.94 6.82 -6.32
CA LEU A 170 14.72 6.49 -7.52
C LEU A 170 15.11 5.01 -7.57
N ALA A 171 15.49 4.42 -6.43
CA ALA A 171 15.81 2.99 -6.34
C ALA A 171 14.57 2.12 -6.61
N MET A 172 13.40 2.50 -6.09
CA MET A 172 12.13 1.82 -6.36
C MET A 172 11.76 1.86 -7.85
N ILE A 173 11.82 3.03 -8.47
CA ILE A 173 11.54 3.18 -9.91
C ILE A 173 12.50 2.33 -10.74
N LYS A 174 13.80 2.38 -10.42
CA LYS A 174 14.82 1.58 -11.12
C LYS A 174 14.59 0.08 -10.95
N PHE A 175 14.27 -0.36 -9.74
CA PHE A 175 13.93 -1.75 -9.45
C PHE A 175 12.75 -2.23 -10.31
N GLU A 176 11.66 -1.46 -10.37
CA GLU A 176 10.49 -1.85 -11.17
C GLU A 176 10.80 -1.88 -12.69
N MET A 177 11.57 -0.92 -13.20
CA MET A 177 11.98 -0.90 -14.61
C MET A 177 12.88 -2.10 -14.97
N GLU A 178 13.73 -2.57 -14.07
CA GLU A 178 14.69 -3.66 -14.30
C GLU A 178 14.09 -5.05 -14.03
N HIS A 179 13.30 -5.21 -12.97
CA HIS A 179 12.89 -6.52 -12.44
C HIS A 179 11.39 -6.80 -12.60
N LYS A 180 10.58 -5.80 -12.94
CA LYS A 180 9.12 -5.90 -13.01
C LYS A 180 8.54 -5.39 -14.33
N LYS A 181 9.37 -5.29 -15.37
CA LYS A 181 8.99 -4.77 -16.68
C LYS A 181 7.78 -5.48 -17.29
N GLU A 182 7.73 -6.80 -17.24
CA GLU A 182 6.62 -7.59 -17.82
C GLU A 182 5.32 -7.49 -17.02
N GLN A 183 5.42 -7.13 -15.74
CA GLN A 183 4.27 -7.01 -14.82
C GLN A 183 3.69 -5.59 -14.80
N ASN A 184 4.44 -4.61 -15.27
CA ASN A 184 4.00 -3.23 -15.28
C ASN A 184 3.22 -2.87 -16.55
N ASP A 185 2.29 -1.93 -16.38
CA ASP A 185 1.62 -1.28 -17.49
C ASP A 185 2.65 -0.54 -18.38
N PRO A 186 2.62 -0.69 -19.72
CA PRO A 186 3.61 -0.08 -20.60
C PRO A 186 3.68 1.45 -20.49
N GLU A 187 2.53 2.10 -20.23
CA GLU A 187 2.47 3.55 -20.09
C GLU A 187 3.04 3.98 -18.72
N GLN A 188 2.76 3.23 -17.64
CA GLN A 188 3.43 3.44 -16.35
C GLN A 188 4.96 3.31 -16.47
N LEU A 189 5.47 2.29 -17.18
CA LEU A 189 6.90 2.17 -17.44
C LEU A 189 7.46 3.36 -18.20
N ARG A 190 6.73 3.86 -19.21
CA ARG A 190 7.15 5.05 -19.96
C ARG A 190 7.24 6.28 -19.06
N LEU A 191 6.27 6.46 -18.16
CA LEU A 191 6.27 7.54 -17.17
C LEU A 191 7.41 7.41 -16.16
N MET A 192 7.69 6.19 -15.68
CA MET A 192 8.84 5.88 -14.83
C MET A 192 10.17 6.29 -15.48
N HIS A 193 10.42 5.90 -16.73
CA HIS A 193 11.64 6.27 -17.46
C HIS A 193 11.76 7.79 -17.62
N LYS A 194 10.66 8.48 -17.98
CA LYS A 194 10.63 9.93 -18.16
C LYS A 194 10.95 10.65 -16.84
N ALA A 195 10.28 10.27 -15.75
CA ALA A 195 10.46 10.86 -14.43
C ALA A 195 11.88 10.62 -13.91
N PHE A 196 12.36 9.38 -13.97
CA PHE A 196 13.69 9.00 -13.54
C PHE A 196 14.77 9.82 -14.25
N LYS A 197 14.73 9.88 -15.59
CA LYS A 197 15.70 10.66 -16.37
C LYS A 197 15.68 12.14 -16.00
N LYS A 198 14.48 12.72 -15.83
CA LYS A 198 14.31 14.14 -15.49
C LYS A 198 14.82 14.47 -14.09
N VAL A 199 14.53 13.62 -13.10
CA VAL A 199 14.99 13.83 -11.73
C VAL A 199 16.51 13.69 -11.66
N VAL A 200 17.08 12.64 -12.26
CA VAL A 200 18.54 12.42 -12.25
C VAL A 200 19.29 13.57 -12.92
N SER A 201 18.81 14.07 -14.06
CA SER A 201 19.45 15.20 -14.74
C SER A 201 19.38 16.51 -13.96
N THR A 202 18.40 16.66 -13.06
CA THR A 202 18.13 17.93 -12.37
C THR A 202 18.66 17.96 -10.94
N SER A 203 18.71 16.82 -10.25
CA SER A 203 19.03 16.73 -8.81
C SER A 203 20.51 16.50 -8.50
N LYS A 204 21.36 16.25 -9.52
CA LYS A 204 22.74 15.71 -9.35
C LYS A 204 22.80 14.43 -8.49
N ALA A 205 21.68 13.77 -8.23
CA ALA A 205 21.63 12.59 -7.40
C ALA A 205 22.40 11.44 -8.08
N THR A 206 23.30 10.81 -7.32
CA THR A 206 23.88 9.54 -7.72
C THR A 206 22.84 8.46 -7.54
N VAL A 207 22.46 7.79 -8.62
CA VAL A 207 21.58 6.62 -8.53
C VAL A 207 22.46 5.40 -8.28
N PRO A 208 22.40 4.76 -7.10
CA PRO A 208 23.14 3.52 -6.90
C PRO A 208 22.61 2.42 -7.85
N PRO A 209 23.45 1.45 -8.23
CA PRO A 209 22.95 0.20 -8.78
C PRO A 209 21.94 -0.40 -7.79
N VAL A 210 20.81 -0.91 -8.26
CA VAL A 210 19.84 -1.59 -7.38
C VAL A 210 20.45 -2.94 -7.03
N PRO A 211 20.82 -3.18 -5.76
CA PRO A 211 21.46 -4.43 -5.39
C PRO A 211 20.47 -5.60 -5.49
N ALA A 212 20.95 -6.81 -5.73
CA ALA A 212 20.09 -8.00 -5.83
C ALA A 212 19.33 -8.32 -4.53
N TRP A 213 19.78 -7.81 -3.39
CA TRP A 213 19.12 -7.94 -2.09
C TRP A 213 18.09 -6.85 -1.81
N PHE A 214 17.95 -5.85 -2.69
CA PHE A 214 17.00 -4.76 -2.48
C PHE A 214 15.57 -5.30 -2.48
N ILE A 215 14.83 -4.95 -1.43
CA ILE A 215 13.38 -5.09 -1.39
C ILE A 215 12.78 -3.70 -1.28
N SER A 216 11.60 -3.51 -1.86
CA SER A 216 10.89 -2.26 -1.69
C SER A 216 10.30 -2.20 -0.27
N SER A 217 10.39 -1.04 0.38
CA SER A 217 9.69 -0.76 1.65
C SER A 217 8.17 -0.98 1.56
N ASP A 218 7.61 -0.98 0.34
CA ASP A 218 6.21 -1.31 0.10
C ASP A 218 5.88 -2.79 0.22
N ASP A 219 6.86 -3.68 0.02
CA ASP A 219 6.66 -5.10 0.23
C ASP A 219 6.67 -5.47 1.71
N VAL A 220 6.97 -4.52 2.59
CA VAL A 220 7.09 -4.74 4.03
C VAL A 220 5.96 -4.01 4.74
N ASP A 221 5.32 -4.70 5.68
CA ASP A 221 4.27 -4.14 6.52
C ASP A 221 4.54 -4.42 8.00
N PHE A 222 4.61 -3.36 8.79
CA PHE A 222 4.83 -3.40 10.24
C PHE A 222 4.29 -2.11 10.86
N ASP A 223 4.06 -2.14 12.17
CA ASP A 223 3.75 -0.95 12.95
C ASP A 223 5.06 -0.38 13.50
N ASP A 224 5.36 0.85 13.06
CA ASP A 224 6.57 1.58 13.45
C ASP A 224 6.56 1.99 14.93
N LYS A 225 5.38 1.97 15.57
CA LYS A 225 5.22 2.30 16.99
C LYS A 225 5.38 1.08 17.90
N THR A 226 5.23 -0.14 17.39
CA THR A 226 5.42 -1.36 18.18
C THR A 226 6.70 -2.08 17.79
N PHE A 227 7.71 -1.97 18.65
CA PHE A 227 8.91 -2.78 18.63
C PHE A 227 8.91 -3.76 19.81
N PHE A 228 9.49 -4.93 19.63
CA PHE A 228 9.66 -5.91 20.71
C PHE A 228 11.08 -5.93 21.28
N ASP A 229 12.01 -5.27 20.61
CA ASP A 229 13.37 -5.05 21.10
C ASP A 229 13.93 -3.73 20.52
N CYS A 230 14.83 -3.09 21.24
CA CYS A 230 15.48 -1.85 20.82
C CYS A 230 16.85 -1.74 21.48
N GLY A 231 17.87 -1.45 20.68
CA GLY A 231 19.24 -1.22 21.13
C GLY A 231 19.83 0.04 20.53
N SER A 232 21.11 0.29 20.81
CA SER A 232 21.82 1.50 20.34
C SER A 232 21.87 1.66 18.81
N TYR A 233 21.69 0.57 18.06
CA TYR A 233 21.80 0.54 16.60
C TYR A 233 20.44 0.53 15.88
N GLY A 234 19.33 0.30 16.58
CA GLY A 234 18.06 0.07 15.90
C GLY A 234 16.95 -0.45 16.79
N SER A 235 15.72 -0.36 16.27
CA SER A 235 14.53 -1.02 16.80
C SER A 235 14.20 -2.28 15.99
N VAL A 236 13.56 -3.25 16.64
CA VAL A 236 13.21 -4.54 16.05
C VAL A 236 11.70 -4.76 16.15
N HIS A 237 11.09 -4.97 14.99
CA HIS A 237 9.65 -5.04 14.79
C HIS A 237 9.24 -6.40 14.24
N ARG A 238 8.02 -6.81 14.55
CA ARG A 238 7.36 -7.92 13.85
C ARG A 238 6.62 -7.34 12.65
N GLY A 239 6.66 -8.02 11.53
CA GLY A 239 5.90 -7.61 10.36
C GLY A 239 5.70 -8.72 9.37
N THR A 240 5.29 -8.33 8.18
CA THR A 240 5.10 -9.22 7.05
C THR A 240 5.85 -8.71 5.83
N TRP A 241 6.23 -9.65 4.96
CA TRP A 241 6.85 -9.37 3.68
C TRP A 241 6.08 -10.06 2.55
N GLY A 242 5.86 -9.34 1.44
CA GLY A 242 5.14 -9.81 0.27
C GLY A 242 3.72 -10.26 0.60
N ARG A 243 3.36 -11.50 0.25
CA ARG A 243 2.02 -12.07 0.51
C ARG A 243 1.85 -12.58 1.95
N GLY A 244 2.29 -11.81 2.94
CA GLY A 244 2.05 -12.10 4.36
C GLY A 244 3.09 -13.01 5.04
N ALA A 245 4.27 -13.23 4.44
CA ALA A 245 5.32 -14.00 5.10
C ALA A 245 5.77 -13.28 6.38
N LYS A 246 5.68 -13.94 7.54
CA LYS A 246 6.07 -13.34 8.82
C LYS A 246 7.58 -13.12 8.87
N VAL A 247 7.98 -11.89 9.14
CA VAL A 247 9.40 -11.48 9.19
C VAL A 247 9.68 -10.66 10.44
N VAL A 248 10.98 -10.55 10.75
CA VAL A 248 11.51 -9.58 11.70
C VAL A 248 12.12 -8.44 10.89
N ILE A 249 11.79 -7.21 11.27
CA ILE A 249 12.26 -5.99 10.58
C ILE A 249 13.09 -5.21 11.57
N LYS A 250 14.34 -4.93 11.21
CA LYS A 250 15.24 -4.10 12.01
C LYS A 250 15.36 -2.74 11.36
N CYS A 251 14.90 -1.70 12.04
CA CYS A 251 15.02 -0.32 11.60
C CYS A 251 16.25 0.30 12.27
N LEU A 252 17.17 0.84 11.48
CA LEU A 252 18.37 1.49 12.01
C LEU A 252 18.03 2.89 12.50
N LEU A 253 18.60 3.28 13.66
CA LEU A 253 18.40 4.61 14.26
C LEU A 253 19.40 5.66 13.77
N MET A 254 20.43 5.25 13.03
CA MET A 254 21.49 6.12 12.51
C MET A 254 21.44 6.12 10.98
N ASP A 255 21.44 7.31 10.38
CA ASP A 255 21.35 7.52 8.93
C ASP A 255 22.55 8.31 8.36
N ASP A 256 23.62 8.46 9.15
CA ASP A 256 24.85 9.10 8.68
C ASP A 256 25.57 8.25 7.60
N GLU A 257 26.47 8.89 6.86
CA GLU A 257 27.13 8.26 5.71
C GLU A 257 27.96 7.01 6.10
N GLN A 258 28.52 6.99 7.30
CA GLN A 258 29.32 5.86 7.78
C GLN A 258 28.43 4.70 8.24
N ALA A 259 27.32 5.00 8.92
CA ALA A 259 26.29 4.02 9.25
C ALA A 259 25.72 3.37 7.98
N MET A 260 25.37 4.18 6.98
CA MET A 260 24.88 3.68 5.69
C MET A 260 25.91 2.79 4.98
N LYS A 261 27.18 3.19 4.91
CA LYS A 261 28.25 2.35 4.32
C LYS A 261 28.40 1.02 5.04
N SER A 262 28.33 1.03 6.36
CA SER A 262 28.43 -0.18 7.19
C SER A 262 27.24 -1.11 6.95
N PHE A 263 26.03 -0.54 6.92
CA PHE A 263 24.80 -1.26 6.59
C PHE A 263 24.87 -1.94 5.23
N PHE A 264 25.23 -1.22 4.17
CA PHE A 264 25.34 -1.80 2.82
C PHE A 264 26.33 -2.98 2.79
N LYS A 265 27.48 -2.84 3.47
CA LYS A 265 28.48 -3.90 3.53
C LYS A 265 27.96 -5.13 4.28
N GLU A 266 27.24 -4.93 5.39
CA GLU A 266 26.65 -6.01 6.17
C GLU A 266 25.60 -6.77 5.37
N VAL A 267 24.66 -6.06 4.73
CA VAL A 267 23.59 -6.64 3.92
C VAL A 267 24.16 -7.41 2.72
N GLU A 268 25.18 -6.87 2.05
CA GLU A 268 25.83 -7.49 0.89
C GLU A 268 26.46 -8.86 1.24
N VAL A 269 27.03 -8.98 2.43
CA VAL A 269 27.61 -10.24 2.93
C VAL A 269 26.50 -11.17 3.43
N TRP A 270 25.62 -10.66 4.30
CA TRP A 270 24.61 -11.48 4.98
C TRP A 270 23.58 -12.06 4.02
N ASN A 271 23.12 -11.32 3.01
CA ASN A 271 22.15 -11.84 2.04
C ASN A 271 22.67 -13.09 1.29
N LYS A 272 23.99 -13.18 1.06
CA LYS A 272 24.63 -14.32 0.37
C LYS A 272 24.77 -15.56 1.24
N LEU A 273 24.62 -15.43 2.56
CA LEU A 273 24.68 -16.56 3.47
C LEU A 273 23.44 -17.45 3.29
N ASN A 274 23.68 -18.74 3.14
CA ASN A 274 22.66 -19.77 3.03
C ASN A 274 23.09 -21.00 3.83
N ASN A 275 22.88 -20.96 5.14
CA ASN A 275 23.26 -22.01 6.07
C ASN A 275 22.15 -22.18 7.13
N PRO A 276 21.78 -23.41 7.53
CA PRO A 276 20.69 -23.64 8.50
C PRO A 276 20.94 -23.05 9.90
N HIS A 277 22.18 -22.72 10.24
CA HIS A 277 22.56 -22.11 11.53
C HIS A 277 22.74 -20.60 11.47
N VAL A 278 22.51 -19.97 10.31
CA VAL A 278 22.56 -18.52 10.13
C VAL A 278 21.17 -18.04 9.73
N VAL A 279 20.64 -17.06 10.47
CA VAL A 279 19.34 -16.46 10.13
C VAL A 279 19.39 -15.91 8.72
N LYS A 280 18.40 -16.23 7.89
CA LYS A 280 18.34 -15.74 6.51
C LYS A 280 17.95 -14.26 6.50
N LEU A 281 18.78 -13.43 5.85
CA LEU A 281 18.38 -12.09 5.44
C LEU A 281 17.67 -12.19 4.08
N PHE A 282 16.40 -11.75 4.03
CA PHE A 282 15.62 -11.74 2.79
C PHE A 282 15.94 -10.56 1.89
N GLY A 283 16.35 -9.44 2.50
CA GLY A 283 16.70 -8.23 1.78
C GLY A 283 16.69 -7.02 2.70
N ALA A 284 16.86 -5.84 2.11
CA ALA A 284 16.82 -4.58 2.82
C ALA A 284 16.32 -3.43 1.93
N CYS A 285 15.81 -2.37 2.56
CA CYS A 285 15.45 -1.10 1.94
C CYS A 285 16.14 0.06 2.67
N HIS A 286 16.00 1.27 2.12
CA HIS A 286 16.45 2.50 2.78
C HIS A 286 15.38 3.01 3.74
#